data_AF-A0A410Q4F3-F1
#
_entry.id   AF-A0A410Q4F3-F1
#
_cell.length_a   1.000
_cell.length_b   1.000
_cell.length_c   1.000
_cell.angle_alpha   90.00
_cell.angle_beta   90.00
_cell.angle_gamma   90.00
#
_symmetry.space_group_name_H-M   'P 1'
#
loop_
_entity.id
_entity.type
_entity.pdbx_description
1 polymer ?
#
loop_
_entity_poly.entity_id
_entity_poly.type
_entity_poly.pdbx_seq_one_letter_code
_entity_poly.pdbx_strand_id
1 'polypeptide(L)'
;MNSLWTLAAATISFGVTALLGKWMVPFLHRLNFGQTIRDVGPSWHRKKNGTPTMGGFLFIVGILAASAVCLSMYYGATGLTQSNLAMRTKTVGGLLMACGFGLIGFFDDYIKVVKKRNLGLTVRQKLVLQFLVAGAYLYTLYRFGAGSVTLVPFAGGVNLGVWYWVLSLLGIVGMVNAVNFTDGIDGLNASVTFFASASFMIIAGIFRLIPVGIMSAAAAGGCLGFLVWNFNPAKVFMGDTGSLFLGGLVCALGFDVNAPILILPVGIVYIFEILSVVLQVAYFKATHGKRLFKMSPIHHHFELCGWSEVKICLVFSGVTAFSGAAAVLLAFFGF
;
A
#
# COMPACT_ATOMS: atom_id res chain seq x y z
N MET A 1 -3.19 -28.58 -1.94
CA MET A 1 -3.36 -27.90 -0.64
C MET A 1 -2.86 -26.45 -0.65
N ASN A 2 -1.73 -26.12 -1.30
CA ASN A 2 -1.16 -24.76 -1.29
C ASN A 2 -2.06 -23.67 -1.90
N SER A 3 -2.77 -23.96 -2.99
CA SER A 3 -3.66 -23.00 -3.66
C SER A 3 -4.99 -22.77 -2.92
N LEU A 4 -5.35 -23.65 -1.98
CA LEU A 4 -6.61 -23.52 -1.24
C LEU A 4 -6.53 -22.36 -0.25
N TRP A 5 -5.40 -22.20 0.45
CA TRP A 5 -5.22 -21.12 1.42
C TRP A 5 -5.19 -19.74 0.76
N THR A 6 -4.56 -19.63 -0.41
CA THR A 6 -4.51 -18.37 -1.16
C THR A 6 -5.88 -17.99 -1.71
N LEU A 7 -6.61 -18.95 -2.30
CA LEU A 7 -7.99 -18.73 -2.75
C LEU A 7 -8.90 -18.35 -1.58
N ALA A 8 -8.83 -19.08 -0.47
CA ALA A 8 -9.62 -18.77 0.73
C ALA A 8 -9.32 -17.37 1.26
N ALA A 9 -8.04 -16.97 1.32
CA ALA A 9 -7.65 -15.64 1.77
C ALA A 9 -8.21 -14.52 0.87
N ALA A 10 -8.13 -14.69 -0.45
CA ALA A 10 -8.72 -13.75 -1.40
C ALA A 10 -10.25 -13.64 -1.23
N THR A 11 -10.94 -14.79 -1.15
CA THR A 11 -12.40 -14.84 -1.01
C THR A 11 -12.88 -14.25 0.32
N ILE A 12 -12.23 -14.59 1.44
CA ILE A 12 -12.57 -14.05 2.77
C ILE A 12 -12.34 -12.55 2.78
N SER A 13 -11.17 -12.09 2.32
CA SER A 13 -10.83 -10.66 2.32
C SER A 13 -11.78 -9.86 1.43
N PHE A 14 -12.06 -10.34 0.22
CA PHE A 14 -13.04 -9.72 -0.69
C PHE A 14 -14.43 -9.67 -0.07
N GLY A 15 -14.93 -10.81 0.41
CA GLY A 15 -16.28 -10.92 0.95
C GLY A 15 -16.48 -10.04 2.18
N VAL A 16 -15.55 -10.08 3.14
CA VAL A 16 -15.61 -9.23 4.34
C VAL A 16 -15.56 -7.76 3.94
N THR A 17 -14.61 -7.36 3.08
CA THR A 17 -14.47 -5.96 2.67
C THR A 17 -15.72 -5.44 1.95
N ALA A 18 -16.22 -6.18 0.96
CA ALA A 18 -17.35 -5.77 0.14
C ALA A 18 -18.66 -5.71 0.96
N LEU A 19 -18.90 -6.69 1.83
CA LEU A 19 -20.10 -6.72 2.68
C LEU A 19 -20.06 -5.66 3.77
N LEU A 20 -18.89 -5.45 4.39
CA LEU A 20 -18.73 -4.48 5.48
C LEU A 20 -19.06 -3.05 5.05
N GLY A 21 -18.83 -2.71 3.78
CA GLY A 21 -19.19 -1.41 3.24
C GLY A 21 -20.68 -1.07 3.33
N LYS A 22 -21.58 -2.07 3.37
CA LYS A 22 -23.03 -1.82 3.53
C LYS A 22 -23.36 -1.10 4.84
N TRP A 23 -22.62 -1.39 5.91
CA TRP A 23 -22.81 -0.76 7.21
C TRP A 23 -21.81 0.38 7.47
N MET A 24 -20.56 0.20 7.04
CA MET A 24 -19.49 1.15 7.32
C MET A 24 -19.60 2.42 6.50
N VAL A 25 -20.00 2.36 5.22
CA VAL A 25 -20.11 3.57 4.38
C VAL A 25 -21.18 4.54 4.92
N PRO A 26 -22.42 4.11 5.25
CA PRO A 26 -23.39 4.99 5.90
C PRO A 26 -22.91 5.53 7.27
N PHE A 27 -22.20 4.71 8.05
CA PHE A 27 -21.65 5.14 9.34
C PHE A 27 -20.60 6.24 9.17
N LEU A 28 -19.64 6.07 8.26
CA LEU A 28 -18.63 7.08 7.94
C LEU A 28 -19.27 8.36 7.41
N HIS A 29 -20.33 8.25 6.60
CA HIS A 29 -21.07 9.42 6.13
C HIS A 29 -21.67 10.25 7.28
N ARG A 30 -22.13 9.60 8.36
CA ARG A 30 -22.62 10.28 9.57
C ARG A 30 -21.48 10.93 10.37
N LEU A 31 -20.33 10.27 10.46
CA LEU A 31 -19.14 10.80 11.17
C LEU A 31 -18.51 12.00 10.47
N ASN A 32 -18.44 11.96 9.14
CA ASN A 32 -17.81 12.99 8.31
C ASN A 32 -18.74 14.16 7.97
N PHE A 33 -19.96 14.17 8.51
CA PHE A 33 -20.97 15.18 8.22
C PHE A 33 -20.49 16.59 8.65
N GLY A 34 -20.50 17.54 7.72
CA GLY A 34 -20.09 18.92 7.96
C GLY A 34 -18.61 19.24 7.74
N GLN A 35 -17.83 18.35 7.11
CA GLN A 35 -16.49 18.70 6.61
C GLN A 35 -16.58 19.53 5.31
N THR A 36 -15.91 20.68 5.28
CA THR A 36 -15.70 21.46 4.06
C THR A 36 -14.38 21.04 3.39
N ILE A 37 -14.44 20.62 2.12
CA ILE A 37 -13.24 20.27 1.35
C ILE A 37 -12.35 21.51 1.14
N ARG A 38 -11.04 21.29 1.13
CA ARG A 38 -9.97 22.27 0.84
C ARG A 38 -10.32 23.16 -0.37
N ASP A 39 -10.24 24.48 -0.22
CA ASP A 39 -10.32 25.43 -1.35
C ASP A 39 -9.17 25.26 -2.36
N VAL A 40 -8.04 24.69 -1.90
CA VAL A 40 -6.80 24.52 -2.66
C VAL A 40 -6.79 23.13 -3.30
N GLY A 41 -7.58 22.91 -4.33
CA GLY A 41 -7.60 21.68 -5.11
C GLY A 41 -8.15 21.96 -6.51
N PRO A 42 -8.04 21.03 -7.46
CA PRO A 42 -8.64 21.24 -8.77
C PRO A 42 -10.14 21.52 -8.64
N SER A 43 -10.64 22.56 -9.30
CA SER A 43 -11.98 23.12 -9.07
C SER A 43 -13.11 22.11 -9.28
N TRP A 44 -12.88 21.06 -10.07
CA TRP A 44 -13.83 19.99 -10.34
C TRP A 44 -13.97 18.95 -9.22
N HIS A 45 -13.02 18.85 -8.28
CA HIS A 45 -13.20 17.99 -7.09
C HIS A 45 -14.29 18.51 -6.14
N ARG A 46 -14.77 19.75 -6.32
CA ARG A 46 -15.94 20.26 -5.58
C ARG A 46 -17.20 19.44 -5.83
N LYS A 47 -17.31 18.71 -6.95
CA LYS A 47 -18.42 17.77 -7.21
C LYS A 47 -18.38 16.52 -6.32
N LYS A 48 -17.24 16.22 -5.70
CA LYS A 48 -17.05 15.11 -4.75
C LYS A 48 -17.33 15.51 -3.30
N ASN A 49 -18.00 16.66 -3.10
CA ASN A 49 -18.42 17.10 -1.77
C ASN A 49 -19.39 16.09 -1.16
N GLY A 50 -19.09 15.65 0.06
CA GLY A 50 -19.94 14.72 0.82
C GLY A 50 -19.51 13.25 0.77
N THR A 51 -18.55 12.85 -0.06
CA THR A 51 -18.00 11.48 0.01
C THR A 51 -17.14 11.33 1.28
N PRO A 52 -17.46 10.39 2.20
CA PRO A 52 -16.73 10.24 3.46
C PRO A 52 -15.32 9.67 3.23
N THR A 53 -14.39 10.01 4.14
CA THR A 53 -13.04 9.42 4.19
C THR A 53 -12.97 8.27 5.20
N MET A 54 -11.78 7.70 5.44
CA MET A 54 -11.52 6.56 6.35
C MET A 54 -12.09 5.22 5.88
N GLY A 55 -12.38 5.09 4.59
CA GLY A 55 -12.77 3.83 3.96
C GLY A 55 -11.71 2.73 4.03
N GLY A 56 -10.47 3.07 4.39
CA GLY A 56 -9.40 2.11 4.62
C GLY A 56 -9.77 0.99 5.60
N PHE A 57 -10.62 1.30 6.59
CA PHE A 57 -11.11 0.28 7.53
C PHE A 57 -11.78 -0.92 6.85
N LEU A 58 -12.44 -0.73 5.70
CA LEU A 58 -13.14 -1.82 5.02
C LEU A 58 -12.15 -2.93 4.65
N PHE A 59 -11.08 -2.58 3.94
CA PHE A 59 -10.09 -3.58 3.49
C PHE A 59 -9.10 -3.96 4.58
N ILE A 60 -8.80 -3.09 5.55
CA ILE A 60 -7.96 -3.45 6.70
C ILE A 60 -8.62 -4.60 7.47
N VAL A 61 -9.92 -4.49 7.78
CA VAL A 61 -10.65 -5.56 8.47
C VAL A 61 -10.70 -6.83 7.63
N GLY A 62 -10.96 -6.73 6.32
CA GLY A 62 -10.98 -7.88 5.42
C GLY A 62 -9.63 -8.61 5.33
N ILE A 63 -8.54 -7.86 5.16
CA ILE A 63 -7.17 -8.40 5.08
C ILE A 63 -6.79 -9.03 6.41
N LEU A 64 -7.04 -8.37 7.54
CA LEU A 64 -6.73 -8.91 8.86
C LEU A 64 -7.54 -10.17 9.18
N ALA A 65 -8.83 -10.21 8.84
CA ALA A 65 -9.65 -11.40 9.03
C ALA A 65 -9.14 -12.58 8.19
N ALA A 66 -8.85 -12.35 6.91
CA ALA A 66 -8.30 -13.37 6.01
C ALA A 66 -6.93 -13.87 6.48
N SER A 67 -6.01 -12.95 6.84
CA SER A 67 -4.68 -13.31 7.36
C SER A 67 -4.78 -14.05 8.68
N ALA A 68 -5.62 -13.62 9.62
CA ALA A 68 -5.80 -14.27 10.92
C ALA A 68 -6.30 -15.71 10.76
N VAL A 69 -7.26 -15.96 9.87
CA VAL A 69 -7.77 -17.32 9.61
C VAL A 69 -6.72 -18.15 8.87
N CYS A 70 -6.29 -17.71 7.69
CA CYS A 70 -5.48 -18.53 6.79
C CYS A 70 -4.05 -18.74 7.29
N LEU A 71 -3.39 -17.72 7.85
CA LEU A 71 -2.03 -17.88 8.39
C LEU A 71 -2.04 -18.75 9.65
N SER A 72 -3.02 -18.58 10.55
CA SER A 72 -3.10 -19.39 11.77
C SER A 72 -3.33 -20.86 11.44
N MET A 73 -4.23 -21.17 10.50
CA MET A 73 -4.46 -22.55 10.06
C MET A 73 -3.23 -23.12 9.35
N TYR A 74 -2.55 -22.34 8.51
CA TYR A 74 -1.32 -22.77 7.84
C TYR A 74 -0.21 -23.12 8.85
N TYR A 75 0.07 -22.23 9.81
CA TYR A 75 1.10 -22.47 10.82
C TYR A 75 0.70 -23.57 11.81
N GLY A 76 -0.60 -23.72 12.10
CA GLY A 76 -1.12 -24.83 12.90
C GLY A 76 -0.92 -26.19 12.23
N ALA A 77 -1.08 -26.27 10.91
CA ALA A 77 -0.90 -27.50 10.14
C ALA A 77 0.58 -27.86 9.86
N THR A 78 1.48 -26.88 9.85
CA THR A 78 2.89 -27.06 9.46
C THR A 78 3.87 -27.18 10.64
N GLY A 79 3.42 -26.89 11.87
CA GLY A 79 4.23 -26.97 13.08
C GLY A 79 5.30 -25.86 13.22
N LEU A 80 5.97 -25.81 14.37
CA LEU A 80 7.05 -24.85 14.64
C LEU A 80 8.41 -25.44 14.24
N THR A 81 8.92 -25.06 13.06
CA THR A 81 10.33 -25.20 12.68
C THR A 81 11.03 -23.84 12.68
N GLN A 82 12.36 -23.81 12.72
CA GLN A 82 13.13 -22.55 12.68
C GLN A 82 12.90 -21.75 11.40
N SER A 83 12.79 -22.43 10.24
CA SER A 83 12.44 -21.79 8.98
C SER A 83 11.02 -21.20 9.00
N ASN A 84 10.06 -21.89 9.63
CA ASN A 84 8.71 -21.39 9.82
C ASN A 84 8.68 -20.17 10.75
N LEU A 85 9.54 -20.11 11.77
CA LEU A 85 9.63 -18.98 12.70
C LEU A 85 10.14 -17.71 12.00
N ALA A 86 11.18 -17.81 11.18
CA ALA A 86 11.69 -16.66 10.41
C ALA A 86 10.65 -16.12 9.42
N MET A 87 9.98 -17.00 8.68
CA MET A 87 8.90 -16.61 7.75
C MET A 87 7.67 -16.04 8.49
N ARG A 88 7.32 -16.61 9.65
CA ARG A 88 6.24 -16.08 10.50
C ARG A 88 6.57 -14.70 11.03
N THR A 89 7.83 -14.45 11.39
CA THR A 89 8.26 -13.14 11.88
C THR A 89 8.13 -12.08 10.80
N LYS A 90 8.52 -12.41 9.57
CA LYS A 90 8.37 -11.51 8.41
C LYS A 90 6.92 -11.19 8.11
N THR A 91 6.10 -12.22 7.92
CA THR A 91 4.69 -12.08 7.53
C THR A 91 3.86 -11.39 8.62
N VAL A 92 3.95 -11.85 9.88
CA VAL A 92 3.21 -11.24 11.00
C VAL A 92 3.79 -9.87 11.35
N GLY A 93 5.12 -9.72 11.38
CA GLY A 93 5.78 -8.44 11.63
C GLY A 93 5.44 -7.41 10.57
N GLY A 94 5.38 -7.82 9.30
CA GLY A 94 5.01 -6.97 8.17
C GLY A 94 3.54 -6.57 8.22
N LEU A 95 2.65 -7.48 8.62
CA LEU A 95 1.24 -7.17 8.85
C LEU A 95 1.05 -6.18 10.02
N LEU A 96 1.80 -6.36 11.11
CA LEU A 96 1.82 -5.42 12.23
C LEU A 96 2.41 -4.06 11.83
N MET A 97 3.43 -4.04 10.98
CA MET A 97 3.97 -2.80 10.40
C MET A 97 2.91 -2.08 9.57
N ALA A 98 2.19 -2.79 8.69
CA ALA A 98 1.08 -2.24 7.92
C ALA A 98 -0.01 -1.66 8.84
N CYS A 99 -0.38 -2.37 9.91
CA CYS A 99 -1.30 -1.87 10.94
C CYS A 99 -0.77 -0.61 11.63
N GLY A 100 0.52 -0.57 11.98
CA GLY A 100 1.18 0.60 12.55
C GLY A 100 1.07 1.83 11.64
N PHE A 101 1.31 1.66 10.34
CA PHE A 101 1.10 2.72 9.35
C PHE A 101 -0.37 3.11 9.21
N GLY A 102 -1.28 2.14 9.22
CA GLY A 102 -2.72 2.39 9.23
C GLY A 102 -3.18 3.18 10.46
N LEU A 103 -2.60 2.92 11.64
CA LEU A 103 -2.88 3.68 12.87
C LEU A 103 -2.38 5.12 12.79
N ILE A 104 -1.20 5.36 12.20
CA ILE A 104 -0.72 6.73 11.94
C ILE A 104 -1.72 7.47 11.03
N GLY A 105 -2.18 6.80 9.97
CA GLY A 105 -3.16 7.34 9.06
C GLY A 105 -4.52 7.60 9.71
N PHE A 106 -4.95 6.69 10.58
CA PHE A 106 -6.15 6.84 11.38
C PHE A 106 -6.07 8.06 12.29
N PHE A 107 -4.96 8.27 13.01
CA PHE A 107 -4.81 9.46 13.84
C PHE A 107 -4.85 10.74 13.00
N ASP A 108 -4.24 10.72 11.81
CA ASP A 108 -4.28 11.86 10.89
C ASP A 108 -5.71 12.18 10.41
N ASP A 109 -6.42 11.17 9.91
CA ASP A 109 -7.81 11.31 9.44
C ASP A 109 -8.76 11.67 10.59
N TYR A 110 -8.62 11.05 11.75
CA TYR A 110 -9.44 11.33 12.93
C TYR A 110 -9.28 12.78 13.39
N ILE A 111 -8.06 13.32 13.42
CA ILE A 111 -7.82 14.73 13.74
C ILE A 111 -8.51 15.65 12.74
N LYS A 112 -8.44 15.34 11.43
CA LYS A 112 -9.13 16.11 10.37
C LYS A 112 -10.65 16.09 10.55
N VAL A 113 -11.21 14.94 10.94
CA VAL A 113 -12.66 14.76 11.16
C VAL A 113 -13.13 15.49 12.42
N VAL A 114 -12.53 15.20 13.58
CA VAL A 114 -13.01 15.72 14.87
C VAL A 114 -12.79 17.22 14.99
N LYS A 115 -11.64 17.74 14.55
CA LYS A 115 -11.34 19.18 14.64
C LYS A 115 -11.98 20.01 13.52
N LYS A 116 -12.77 19.39 12.64
CA LYS A 116 -13.43 20.03 11.48
C LYS A 116 -12.51 20.98 10.71
N ARG A 117 -11.25 20.58 10.56
CA ARG A 117 -10.20 21.37 9.90
C ARG A 117 -9.40 20.48 8.97
N ASN A 118 -8.87 21.07 7.93
CA ASN A 118 -8.10 20.34 6.91
C ASN A 118 -6.69 19.92 7.36
N LEU A 119 -6.30 20.25 8.60
CA LEU A 119 -4.99 19.98 9.17
C LEU A 119 -5.04 18.76 10.11
N GLY A 120 -4.46 17.65 9.64
CA GLY A 120 -4.18 16.45 10.42
C GLY A 120 -2.94 16.59 11.30
N LEU A 121 -2.12 15.53 11.34
CA LEU A 121 -0.79 15.55 11.93
C LEU A 121 0.13 16.50 11.16
N THR A 122 1.08 17.11 11.85
CA THR A 122 2.15 17.85 11.15
C THR A 122 3.03 16.87 10.37
N VAL A 123 3.63 17.34 9.27
CA VAL A 123 4.54 16.54 8.44
C VAL A 123 5.66 15.91 9.29
N ARG A 124 6.20 16.66 10.27
CA ARG A 124 7.24 16.16 11.18
C ARG A 124 6.72 15.05 12.09
N GLN A 125 5.54 15.20 12.69
CA GLN A 125 4.93 14.16 13.52
C GLN A 125 4.65 12.89 12.71
N LYS A 126 4.06 13.03 11.52
CA LYS A 126 3.77 11.91 10.63
C LYS A 126 5.06 11.16 10.26
N LEU A 127 6.10 11.87 9.84
CA LEU A 127 7.40 11.26 9.50
C LEU A 127 8.05 10.56 10.70
N VAL A 128 8.10 11.19 11.88
CA VAL A 128 8.69 10.57 13.09
C VAL A 128 7.98 9.26 13.42
N LEU A 129 6.64 9.24 13.41
CA LEU A 129 5.88 8.01 13.66
C LEU A 129 6.15 6.95 12.58
N GLN A 130 6.23 7.33 11.31
CA GLN A 130 6.55 6.42 10.21
C GLN A 130 7.94 5.78 10.38
N PHE A 131 8.95 6.56 10.77
CA PHE A 131 10.28 6.05 11.07
C PHE A 131 10.31 5.13 12.28
N LEU A 132 9.52 5.43 13.33
CA LEU A 132 9.40 4.55 14.50
C LEU A 132 8.77 3.20 14.15
N VAL A 133 7.69 3.20 13.36
CA VAL A 133 7.02 1.96 12.92
C VAL A 133 7.95 1.13 12.01
N ALA A 134 8.59 1.76 11.02
CA ALA A 134 9.54 1.07 10.14
C ALA A 134 10.76 0.54 10.92
N GLY A 135 11.30 1.33 11.86
CA GLY A 135 12.41 0.93 12.71
C GLY A 135 12.06 -0.24 13.63
N ALA A 136 10.87 -0.25 14.22
CA ALA A 136 10.39 -1.36 15.05
C ALA A 136 10.25 -2.67 14.25
N TYR A 137 9.77 -2.60 13.01
CA TYR A 137 9.71 -3.76 12.12
C TYR A 137 11.11 -4.30 11.79
N LEU A 138 12.02 -3.43 11.34
CA LEU A 138 13.39 -3.82 11.01
C LEU A 138 14.14 -4.37 12.24
N TYR A 139 13.94 -3.77 13.41
CA TYR A 139 14.49 -4.27 14.66
C TYR A 139 13.97 -5.67 14.99
N THR A 140 12.68 -5.93 14.75
CA THR A 140 12.10 -7.27 14.92
C THR A 140 12.77 -8.27 13.98
N LEU A 141 12.94 -7.94 12.70
CA LEU A 141 13.65 -8.81 11.76
C LEU A 141 15.08 -9.13 12.25
N TYR A 142 15.83 -8.11 12.66
CA TYR A 142 17.19 -8.27 13.20
C TYR A 142 17.22 -9.21 14.42
N ARG A 143 16.31 -9.01 15.37
CA ARG A 143 16.24 -9.79 16.61
C ARG A 143 15.91 -11.26 16.39
N PHE A 144 15.19 -11.58 15.32
CA PHE A 144 14.82 -12.95 14.94
C PHE A 144 15.73 -13.52 13.84
N GLY A 145 16.95 -12.99 13.70
CA GLY A 145 18.01 -13.59 12.90
C GLY A 145 17.99 -13.24 11.42
N ALA A 146 17.20 -12.23 10.99
CA ALA A 146 17.34 -11.70 9.64
C ALA A 146 18.69 -10.99 9.51
N GLY A 147 19.51 -11.44 8.55
CA GLY A 147 20.77 -10.80 8.22
C GLY A 147 20.61 -9.59 7.29
N SER A 148 21.74 -9.00 6.92
CA SER A 148 21.85 -7.88 5.95
C SER A 148 21.99 -8.35 4.49
N VAL A 149 21.68 -9.62 4.23
CA VAL A 149 21.72 -10.20 2.88
C VAL A 149 20.36 -10.02 2.22
N THR A 150 20.34 -9.39 1.06
CA THR A 150 19.15 -9.24 0.21
C THR A 150 19.36 -9.97 -1.11
N LEU A 151 18.29 -10.51 -1.66
CA LEU A 151 18.34 -11.09 -3.00
C LEU A 151 18.26 -9.95 -4.05
N VAL A 152 19.22 -9.93 -4.96
CA VAL A 152 19.26 -9.03 -6.12
C VAL A 152 19.22 -9.85 -7.41
N PRO A 153 18.28 -9.60 -8.34
CA PRO A 153 18.20 -10.35 -9.59
C PRO A 153 19.54 -10.34 -10.33
N PHE A 154 19.98 -11.51 -10.81
CA PHE A 154 21.25 -11.78 -11.51
C PHE A 154 22.53 -11.58 -10.67
N ALA A 155 22.42 -11.12 -9.42
CA ALA A 155 23.54 -10.95 -8.48
C ALA A 155 23.47 -11.89 -7.27
N GLY A 156 22.36 -12.60 -7.08
CA GLY A 156 22.17 -13.54 -5.96
C GLY A 156 22.06 -12.81 -4.61
N GLY A 157 22.60 -13.42 -3.56
CA GLY A 157 22.60 -12.86 -2.20
C GLY A 157 23.68 -11.79 -2.03
N VAL A 158 23.27 -10.53 -1.93
CA VAL A 158 24.17 -9.39 -1.72
C VAL A 158 24.13 -8.97 -0.26
N ASN A 159 25.27 -9.00 0.43
CA ASN A 159 25.39 -8.48 1.79
C ASN A 159 25.67 -6.98 1.77
N LEU A 160 24.68 -6.18 2.19
CA LEU A 160 24.82 -4.71 2.25
C LEU A 160 25.29 -4.21 3.62
N GLY A 161 25.54 -5.10 4.58
CA GLY A 161 25.95 -4.74 5.94
C GLY A 161 24.99 -3.73 6.59
N VAL A 162 25.54 -2.66 7.17
CA VAL A 162 24.74 -1.59 7.80
C VAL A 162 23.82 -0.87 6.81
N TRP A 163 24.21 -0.79 5.54
CA TRP A 163 23.44 -0.11 4.51
C TRP A 163 22.13 -0.83 4.18
N TYR A 164 22.04 -2.15 4.41
CA TYR A 164 20.77 -2.87 4.31
C TYR A 164 19.69 -2.19 5.17
N TRP A 165 20.01 -1.92 6.44
CA TRP A 165 19.07 -1.38 7.41
C TRP A 165 18.71 0.07 7.12
N VAL A 166 19.70 0.89 6.75
CA VAL A 166 19.50 2.30 6.40
C VAL A 166 18.62 2.43 5.14
N LEU A 167 18.97 1.70 4.08
CA LEU A 167 18.20 1.72 2.83
C LEU A 167 16.80 1.14 3.01
N SER A 168 16.66 0.09 3.82
CA SER A 168 15.34 -0.47 4.16
C SER A 168 14.47 0.52 4.91
N LEU A 169 15.04 1.24 5.89
CA LEU A 169 14.30 2.23 6.68
C LEU A 169 13.80 3.38 5.79
N LEU A 170 14.69 3.94 4.95
CA LEU A 170 14.33 4.99 4.00
C LEU A 170 13.36 4.49 2.92
N GLY A 171 13.59 3.28 2.41
CA GLY A 171 12.77 2.65 1.38
C GLY A 171 11.34 2.39 1.85
N ILE A 172 11.16 1.87 3.07
CA ILE A 172 9.82 1.65 3.65
C ILE A 172 9.08 2.98 3.79
N VAL A 173 9.68 3.98 4.44
CA VAL A 173 9.03 5.28 4.65
C VAL A 173 8.75 5.99 3.31
N GLY A 174 9.70 5.93 2.37
CA GLY A 174 9.54 6.50 1.04
C GLY A 174 8.39 5.85 0.26
N MET A 175 8.33 4.52 0.22
CA MET A 175 7.30 3.77 -0.48
C MET A 175 5.92 3.92 0.15
N VAL A 176 5.82 3.95 1.49
CA VAL A 176 4.57 4.20 2.20
C VAL A 176 3.99 5.57 1.82
N ASN A 177 4.83 6.60 1.78
CA ASN A 177 4.38 7.92 1.33
C ASN A 177 4.07 7.92 -0.17
N ALA A 178 4.80 7.17 -0.99
CA ALA A 178 4.53 7.04 -2.41
C ALA A 178 3.13 6.48 -2.68
N VAL A 179 2.74 5.42 -1.97
CA VAL A 179 1.40 4.84 -2.03
C VAL A 179 0.34 5.82 -1.51
N ASN A 180 0.64 6.62 -0.47
CA ASN A 180 -0.23 7.70 -0.01
C ASN A 180 -0.45 8.80 -1.07
N PHE A 181 0.57 9.17 -1.83
CA PHE A 181 0.44 10.16 -2.92
C PHE A 181 -0.36 9.65 -4.12
N THR A 182 -0.45 8.34 -4.32
CA THR A 182 -1.25 7.74 -5.40
C THR A 182 -2.77 7.74 -5.10
N ASP A 183 -3.17 7.98 -3.85
CA ASP A 183 -4.59 8.10 -3.45
C ASP A 183 -5.16 9.50 -3.74
N GLY A 184 -5.29 9.85 -5.03
CA GLY A 184 -5.78 11.17 -5.47
C GLY A 184 -7.05 11.15 -6.34
N ILE A 185 -7.39 10.01 -6.94
CA ILE A 185 -8.58 9.84 -7.78
C ILE A 185 -9.28 8.51 -7.47
N ASP A 186 -10.55 8.40 -7.87
CA ASP A 186 -11.42 7.26 -7.51
C ASP A 186 -10.86 5.94 -8.06
N GLY A 187 -10.64 4.97 -7.17
CA GLY A 187 -10.18 3.63 -7.52
C GLY A 187 -8.70 3.49 -7.88
N LEU A 188 -7.92 4.57 -8.03
CA LEU A 188 -6.54 4.48 -8.52
C LEU A 188 -5.63 3.66 -7.61
N ASN A 189 -5.49 4.07 -6.35
CA ASN A 189 -4.56 3.40 -5.43
C ASN A 189 -4.98 1.94 -5.15
N ALA A 190 -6.27 1.67 -5.00
CA ALA A 190 -6.77 0.31 -4.81
C ALA A 190 -6.53 -0.59 -6.04
N SER A 191 -6.68 -0.06 -7.26
CA SER A 191 -6.45 -0.84 -8.49
C SER A 191 -4.96 -1.09 -8.72
N VAL A 192 -4.10 -0.09 -8.50
CA VAL A 192 -2.64 -0.25 -8.56
C VAL A 192 -2.17 -1.27 -7.49
N THR A 193 -2.69 -1.17 -6.26
CA THR A 193 -2.34 -2.12 -5.19
C THR A 193 -2.84 -3.54 -5.47
N PHE A 194 -4.00 -3.69 -6.12
CA PHE A 194 -4.48 -4.99 -6.56
C PHE A 194 -3.49 -5.67 -7.50
N PHE A 195 -3.04 -4.98 -8.55
CA PHE A 195 -2.05 -5.55 -9.49
C PHE A 195 -0.69 -5.78 -8.84
N ALA A 196 -0.23 -4.87 -7.97
CA ALA A 196 1.01 -5.06 -7.21
C ALA A 196 0.94 -6.32 -6.32
N SER A 197 -0.18 -6.52 -5.64
CA SER A 197 -0.42 -7.70 -4.79
C SER A 197 -0.51 -8.98 -5.63
N ALA A 198 -1.14 -8.92 -6.82
CA ALA A 198 -1.18 -10.05 -7.75
C ALA A 198 0.22 -10.44 -8.24
N SER A 199 1.10 -9.48 -8.51
CA SER A 199 2.51 -9.76 -8.86
C SER A 199 3.25 -10.45 -7.73
N PHE A 200 3.14 -9.94 -6.49
CA PHE A 200 3.75 -10.60 -5.33
C PHE A 200 3.15 -11.97 -5.03
N MET A 201 1.86 -12.19 -5.31
CA MET A 201 1.23 -13.51 -5.20
C MET A 201 1.87 -14.53 -6.16
N ILE A 202 2.16 -14.13 -7.40
CA ILE A 202 2.83 -14.98 -8.39
C ILE A 202 4.28 -15.23 -7.99
N ILE A 203 5.01 -14.20 -7.56
CA ILE A 203 6.40 -14.31 -7.07
C ILE A 203 6.47 -15.27 -5.88
N ALA A 204 5.55 -15.14 -4.92
CA ALA A 204 5.45 -16.04 -3.79
C ALA A 204 5.18 -17.49 -4.23
N GLY A 205 4.41 -17.70 -5.30
CA GLY A 205 4.22 -19.01 -5.93
C GLY A 205 5.52 -19.59 -6.49
N ILE A 206 6.30 -18.78 -7.22
CA ILE A 206 7.61 -19.17 -7.79
C ILE A 206 8.57 -19.58 -6.67
N PHE A 207 8.69 -18.78 -5.62
CA PHE A 207 9.56 -19.07 -4.47
C PHE A 207 8.97 -20.07 -3.47
N ARG A 208 7.75 -20.57 -3.71
CA ARG A 208 7.02 -21.50 -2.82
C ARG A 208 6.81 -20.96 -1.40
N LEU A 209 6.62 -19.64 -1.27
CA LEU A 209 6.41 -18.94 0.00
C LEU A 209 4.90 -18.80 0.29
N ILE A 210 4.29 -19.87 0.78
CA ILE A 210 2.83 -19.95 0.99
C ILE A 210 2.28 -18.81 1.87
N PRO A 211 2.89 -18.44 3.03
CA PRO A 211 2.41 -17.33 3.85
C PRO A 211 2.32 -15.99 3.10
N VAL A 212 3.30 -15.73 2.23
CA VAL A 212 3.37 -14.51 1.43
C VAL A 212 2.31 -14.52 0.34
N GLY A 213 2.06 -15.69 -0.25
CA GLY A 213 0.95 -15.90 -1.18
C GLY A 213 -0.42 -15.65 -0.51
N ILE A 214 -0.61 -16.10 0.74
CA ILE A 214 -1.82 -15.84 1.54
C ILE A 214 -2.00 -14.34 1.78
N MET A 215 -0.94 -13.63 2.22
CA MET A 215 -1.01 -12.18 2.45
C MET A 215 -1.27 -11.40 1.16
N SER A 216 -0.61 -11.78 0.07
CA SER A 216 -0.78 -11.15 -1.25
C SER A 216 -2.20 -11.35 -1.78
N ALA A 217 -2.76 -12.57 -1.61
CA ALA A 217 -4.13 -12.89 -1.99
C ALA A 217 -5.15 -12.13 -1.13
N ALA A 218 -4.93 -12.03 0.18
CA ALA A 218 -5.75 -11.22 1.07
C ALA A 218 -5.73 -9.74 0.67
N ALA A 219 -4.55 -9.19 0.36
CA ALA A 219 -4.39 -7.82 -0.12
C ALA A 219 -5.16 -7.58 -1.42
N ALA A 220 -4.98 -8.45 -2.42
CA ALA A 220 -5.68 -8.38 -3.71
C ALA A 220 -7.21 -8.47 -3.53
N GLY A 221 -7.69 -9.43 -2.71
CA GLY A 221 -9.11 -9.57 -2.39
C GLY A 221 -9.69 -8.35 -1.68
N GLY A 222 -8.95 -7.78 -0.74
CA GLY A 222 -9.34 -6.57 -0.01
C GLY A 222 -9.44 -5.35 -0.94
N CYS A 223 -8.46 -5.17 -1.83
CA CYS A 223 -8.51 -4.11 -2.84
C CYS A 223 -9.72 -4.26 -3.77
N LEU A 224 -9.99 -5.46 -4.30
CA LEU A 224 -11.18 -5.71 -5.12
C LEU A 224 -12.50 -5.47 -4.36
N GLY A 225 -12.58 -5.90 -3.10
CA GLY A 225 -13.76 -5.68 -2.27
C GLY A 225 -13.98 -4.20 -1.98
N PHE A 226 -12.92 -3.42 -1.83
CA PHE A 226 -12.99 -1.98 -1.64
C PHE A 226 -13.40 -1.24 -2.91
N LEU A 227 -12.93 -1.69 -4.08
CA LEU A 227 -13.30 -1.11 -5.37
C LEU A 227 -14.82 -1.15 -5.64
N VAL A 228 -15.57 -2.09 -5.06
CA VAL A 228 -17.05 -2.10 -5.08
C VAL A 228 -17.65 -0.78 -4.55
N TRP A 229 -16.96 -0.12 -3.62
CA TRP A 229 -17.38 1.12 -2.98
C TRP A 229 -16.60 2.36 -3.44
N ASN A 230 -15.39 2.17 -3.95
CA ASN A 230 -14.47 3.26 -4.27
C ASN A 230 -14.29 3.52 -5.78
N PHE A 231 -14.66 2.58 -6.65
CA PHE A 231 -14.55 2.79 -8.10
C PHE A 231 -15.45 3.95 -8.55
N ASN A 232 -15.01 4.70 -9.56
CA ASN A 232 -15.67 5.93 -10.01
C ASN A 232 -17.14 5.67 -10.42
N PRO A 233 -18.12 6.43 -9.86
CA PRO A 233 -17.98 7.47 -8.83
C PRO A 233 -17.87 6.89 -7.40
N ALA A 234 -16.86 7.34 -6.64
CA ALA A 234 -16.57 6.81 -5.30
C ALA A 234 -17.65 7.13 -4.26
N LYS A 235 -18.07 6.11 -3.51
CA LYS A 235 -18.96 6.22 -2.34
C LYS A 235 -18.21 6.42 -1.03
N VAL A 236 -16.92 6.12 -0.99
CA VAL A 236 -16.03 6.32 0.17
C VAL A 236 -14.58 6.46 -0.32
N PHE A 237 -13.80 7.33 0.32
CA PHE A 237 -12.35 7.46 0.10
C PHE A 237 -11.57 6.68 1.16
N MET A 238 -10.42 6.10 0.79
CA MET A 238 -9.66 5.27 1.74
C MET A 238 -9.03 6.09 2.87
N GLY A 239 -8.63 7.33 2.59
CA GLY A 239 -7.97 8.23 3.55
C GLY A 239 -6.52 7.84 3.80
N ASP A 240 -5.86 8.60 4.69
CA ASP A 240 -4.51 8.28 5.13
C ASP A 240 -4.47 6.95 5.87
N THR A 241 -5.56 6.59 6.56
CA THR A 241 -5.76 5.28 7.22
C THR A 241 -5.49 4.13 6.26
N GLY A 242 -6.15 4.14 5.10
CA GLY A 242 -6.04 3.06 4.12
C GLY A 242 -4.75 3.10 3.33
N SER A 243 -4.38 4.28 2.82
CA SER A 243 -3.26 4.40 1.90
C SER A 243 -1.91 4.15 2.58
N LEU A 244 -1.71 4.57 3.84
CA LEU A 244 -0.50 4.23 4.60
C LEU A 244 -0.44 2.75 4.95
N PHE A 245 -1.58 2.13 5.30
CA PHE A 245 -1.67 0.69 5.53
C PHE A 245 -1.26 -0.10 4.27
N LEU A 246 -1.82 0.23 3.11
CA LEU A 246 -1.47 -0.43 1.85
C LEU A 246 0.00 -0.25 1.49
N GLY A 247 0.56 0.95 1.74
CA GLY A 247 1.98 1.18 1.53
C GLY A 247 2.86 0.31 2.44
N GLY A 248 2.47 0.16 3.70
CA GLY A 248 3.14 -0.74 4.65
C GLY A 248 3.02 -2.21 4.22
N LEU A 249 1.85 -2.61 3.71
CA LEU A 249 1.60 -3.96 3.23
C LEU A 249 2.41 -4.30 1.97
N VAL A 250 2.48 -3.40 1.00
CA VAL A 250 3.33 -3.57 -0.21
C VAL A 250 4.80 -3.70 0.19
N CYS A 251 5.26 -2.91 1.16
CA CYS A 251 6.60 -3.07 1.71
C CYS A 251 6.77 -4.46 2.32
N ALA A 252 5.86 -4.88 3.22
CA ALA A 252 5.90 -6.19 3.85
C ALA A 252 6.05 -7.31 2.82
N LEU A 253 5.24 -7.31 1.75
CA LEU A 253 5.33 -8.33 0.69
C LEU A 253 6.71 -8.40 0.02
N GLY A 254 7.36 -7.27 -0.22
CA GLY A 254 8.72 -7.24 -0.79
C GLY A 254 9.79 -7.78 0.18
N PHE A 255 9.67 -7.47 1.47
CA PHE A 255 10.58 -8.02 2.49
C PHE A 255 10.33 -9.51 2.76
N ASP A 256 9.08 -9.94 2.69
CA ASP A 256 8.66 -11.33 2.89
C ASP A 256 9.28 -12.28 1.85
N VAL A 257 9.43 -11.83 0.60
CA VAL A 257 10.10 -12.59 -0.47
C VAL A 257 11.63 -12.50 -0.45
N ASN A 258 12.24 -11.87 0.57
CA ASN A 258 13.69 -11.60 0.66
C ASN A 258 14.28 -10.75 -0.48
N ALA A 259 13.42 -10.12 -1.29
CA ALA A 259 13.84 -9.31 -2.42
C ALA A 259 13.09 -7.96 -2.42
N PRO A 260 13.32 -7.08 -1.41
CA PRO A 260 12.70 -5.74 -1.38
C PRO A 260 12.93 -4.93 -2.66
N ILE A 261 14.00 -5.22 -3.39
CA ILE A 261 14.30 -4.58 -4.68
C ILE A 261 13.20 -4.81 -5.73
N LEU A 262 12.43 -5.90 -5.65
CA LEU A 262 11.30 -6.16 -6.54
C LEU A 262 10.14 -5.18 -6.34
N ILE A 263 10.10 -4.44 -5.22
CA ILE A 263 9.15 -3.33 -5.04
C ILE A 263 9.38 -2.25 -6.10
N LEU A 264 10.61 -2.06 -6.61
CA LEU A 264 10.90 -1.02 -7.61
C LEU A 264 10.13 -1.23 -8.92
N PRO A 265 10.22 -2.40 -9.59
CA PRO A 265 9.39 -2.66 -10.77
C PRO A 265 7.91 -2.81 -10.42
N VAL A 266 7.54 -3.49 -9.32
CA VAL A 266 6.12 -3.69 -8.96
C VAL A 266 5.42 -2.37 -8.62
N GLY A 267 6.10 -1.47 -7.93
CA GLY A 267 5.61 -0.19 -7.44
C GLY A 267 5.93 0.98 -8.36
N ILE A 268 6.18 0.75 -9.65
CA ILE A 268 6.65 1.78 -10.57
C ILE A 268 5.74 3.01 -10.62
N VAL A 269 4.42 2.80 -10.53
CA VAL A 269 3.44 3.89 -10.51
C VAL A 269 3.58 4.73 -9.23
N TYR A 270 3.71 4.10 -8.06
CA TYR A 270 3.96 4.81 -6.79
C TYR A 270 5.22 5.66 -6.89
N ILE A 271 6.28 5.10 -7.46
CA ILE A 271 7.56 5.78 -7.64
C ILE A 271 7.40 6.99 -8.55
N PHE A 272 6.74 6.87 -9.69
CA PHE A 272 6.52 8.01 -10.57
C PHE A 272 5.63 9.09 -9.94
N GLU A 273 4.64 8.69 -9.13
CA GLU A 273 3.81 9.63 -8.39
C GLU A 273 4.64 10.47 -7.42
N ILE A 274 5.41 9.84 -6.53
CA ILE A 274 6.24 10.58 -5.56
C ILE A 274 7.38 11.35 -6.24
N LEU A 275 8.02 10.78 -7.27
CA LEU A 275 9.08 11.48 -8.02
C LEU A 275 8.53 12.71 -8.72
N SER A 276 7.32 12.67 -9.26
CA SER A 276 6.70 13.84 -9.88
C SER A 276 6.53 14.99 -8.88
N VAL A 277 6.18 14.70 -7.62
CA VAL A 277 6.07 15.69 -6.55
C VAL A 277 7.44 16.25 -6.19
N VAL A 278 8.45 15.39 -6.00
CA VAL A 278 9.82 15.80 -5.65
C VAL A 278 10.40 16.71 -6.75
N LEU A 279 10.29 16.28 -8.01
CA LEU A 279 10.75 17.03 -9.17
C LEU A 279 10.00 18.35 -9.33
N GLN A 280 8.68 18.37 -9.14
CA GLN A 280 7.88 19.59 -9.21
C GLN A 280 8.34 20.60 -8.15
N VAL A 281 8.50 20.17 -6.89
CA VAL A 281 8.91 21.06 -5.79
C VAL A 281 10.32 21.58 -6.00
N ALA A 282 11.26 20.72 -6.42
CA ALA A 282 12.63 21.11 -6.73
C ALA A 282 12.68 22.13 -7.87
N TYR A 283 11.96 21.87 -8.97
CA TYR A 283 11.90 22.76 -10.13
C TYR A 283 11.25 24.10 -9.81
N PHE A 284 10.14 24.11 -9.06
CA PHE A 284 9.46 25.35 -8.67
C PHE A 284 10.35 26.26 -7.83
N LYS A 285 11.13 25.68 -6.90
CA LYS A 285 12.11 26.41 -6.11
C LYS A 285 13.28 26.91 -6.95
N ALA A 286 13.84 26.05 -7.81
CA ALA A 286 15.00 26.39 -8.64
C ALA A 286 14.69 27.46 -9.70
N THR A 287 13.44 27.53 -10.18
CA THR A 287 13.02 28.48 -11.23
C THR A 287 12.23 29.67 -10.69
N HIS A 288 12.12 29.81 -9.37
CA HIS A 288 11.36 30.87 -8.69
C HIS A 288 9.90 31.01 -9.18
N GLY A 289 9.25 29.88 -9.49
CA GLY A 289 7.80 29.87 -9.75
C GLY A 289 7.34 29.14 -11.01
N LYS A 290 8.23 28.62 -11.85
CA LYS A 290 7.82 27.80 -13.01
C LYS A 290 7.40 26.41 -12.57
N ARG A 291 6.45 25.81 -13.29
CA ARG A 291 5.92 24.47 -13.03
C ARG A 291 6.43 23.49 -14.09
N LEU A 292 6.94 22.33 -13.66
CA LEU A 292 7.43 21.28 -14.57
C LEU A 292 6.24 20.51 -15.18
N PHE A 293 5.37 20.00 -14.31
CA PHE A 293 4.08 19.43 -14.65
C PHE A 293 2.97 20.46 -14.41
N LYS A 294 1.87 20.38 -15.16
CA LYS A 294 0.66 21.20 -14.95
C LYS A 294 0.20 21.17 -13.47
N MET A 295 0.26 19.99 -12.85
CA MET A 295 0.05 19.75 -11.43
C MET A 295 0.79 18.47 -11.01
N SER A 296 1.15 18.36 -9.72
CA SER A 296 1.70 17.14 -9.12
C SER A 296 0.80 16.72 -7.94
N PRO A 297 0.58 15.41 -7.68
CA PRO A 297 1.22 14.26 -8.34
C PRO A 297 0.78 14.04 -9.80
N ILE A 298 1.42 13.09 -10.52
CA ILE A 298 1.37 13.02 -11.99
C ILE A 298 -0.02 12.66 -12.53
N HIS A 299 -0.87 11.97 -11.77
CA HIS A 299 -2.26 11.74 -12.18
C HIS A 299 -3.02 13.06 -12.41
N HIS A 300 -2.83 14.09 -11.58
CA HIS A 300 -3.46 15.40 -11.77
C HIS A 300 -2.93 16.14 -13.00
N HIS A 301 -1.68 15.87 -13.41
CA HIS A 301 -1.18 16.36 -14.68
C HIS A 301 -1.99 15.78 -15.86
N PHE A 302 -2.27 14.48 -15.84
CA PHE A 302 -3.08 13.83 -16.87
C PHE A 302 -4.55 14.29 -16.86
N GLU A 303 -5.14 14.53 -15.69
CA GLU A 303 -6.48 15.15 -15.60
C GLU A 303 -6.51 16.53 -16.28
N LEU A 304 -5.51 17.38 -16.02
CA LEU A 304 -5.33 18.68 -16.68
C LEU A 304 -4.95 18.59 -18.17
N CYS A 305 -4.62 17.40 -18.66
CA CYS A 305 -4.45 17.10 -20.08
C CYS A 305 -5.72 16.51 -20.71
N GLY A 306 -6.85 16.48 -19.98
CA GLY A 306 -8.15 16.06 -20.48
C GLY A 306 -8.43 14.56 -20.36
N TRP A 307 -7.63 13.82 -19.58
CA TRP A 307 -7.92 12.41 -19.33
C TRP A 307 -9.01 12.27 -18.26
N SER A 308 -9.94 11.34 -18.47
CA SER A 308 -10.91 10.97 -17.44
C SER A 308 -10.25 10.18 -16.31
N GLU A 309 -10.78 10.27 -15.09
CA GLU A 309 -10.28 9.51 -13.93
C GLU A 309 -10.23 8.01 -14.21
N VAL A 310 -11.28 7.47 -14.86
CA VAL A 310 -11.33 6.06 -15.27
C VAL A 310 -10.19 5.71 -16.23
N LYS A 311 -9.89 6.58 -17.21
CA LYS A 311 -8.77 6.37 -18.13
C LYS A 311 -7.43 6.34 -17.39
N ILE A 312 -7.21 7.26 -16.45
CA ILE A 312 -5.98 7.30 -15.65
C ILE A 312 -5.86 6.02 -14.82
N CYS A 313 -6.92 5.62 -14.12
CA CYS A 313 -6.96 4.39 -13.33
C CYS A 313 -6.63 3.15 -14.17
N LEU A 314 -7.22 3.01 -15.35
CA LEU A 314 -6.96 1.90 -16.28
C LEU A 314 -5.51 1.89 -16.79
N VAL A 315 -4.98 3.04 -17.22
CA VAL A 315 -3.61 3.12 -17.75
C VAL A 315 -2.59 2.84 -16.66
N PHE A 316 -2.76 3.41 -15.47
CA PHE A 316 -1.82 3.24 -14.36
C PHE A 316 -1.86 1.80 -13.85
N SER A 317 -3.05 1.20 -13.80
CA SER A 317 -3.20 -0.24 -13.51
C SER A 317 -2.54 -1.11 -14.57
N GLY A 318 -2.69 -0.79 -15.86
CA GLY A 318 -2.03 -1.50 -16.96
C GLY A 318 -0.50 -1.41 -16.91
N VAL A 319 0.04 -0.23 -16.60
CA VAL A 319 1.49 -0.03 -16.38
C VAL A 319 1.97 -0.85 -15.19
N THR A 320 1.19 -0.90 -14.10
CA THR A 320 1.50 -1.71 -12.91
C THR A 320 1.48 -3.20 -13.24
N ALA A 321 0.49 -3.67 -14.01
CA ALA A 321 0.41 -5.06 -14.44
C ALA A 321 1.60 -5.45 -15.34
N PHE A 322 1.96 -4.61 -16.30
CA PHE A 322 3.08 -4.84 -17.21
C PHE A 322 4.43 -4.87 -16.47
N SER A 323 4.70 -3.86 -15.65
CA SER A 323 5.92 -3.79 -14.84
C SER A 323 5.98 -4.88 -13.76
N GLY A 324 4.84 -5.25 -13.18
CA GLY A 324 4.68 -6.39 -12.30
C GLY A 324 4.99 -7.72 -12.99
N ALA A 325 4.61 -7.90 -14.26
CA ALA A 325 5.01 -9.05 -15.05
C ALA A 325 6.54 -9.07 -15.28
N ALA A 326 7.17 -7.92 -15.52
CA ALA A 326 8.63 -7.83 -15.56
C ALA A 326 9.27 -8.22 -14.21
N ALA A 327 8.69 -7.82 -13.08
CA ALA A 327 9.15 -8.26 -11.76
C ALA A 327 9.02 -9.78 -11.55
N VAL A 328 7.94 -10.38 -12.05
CA VAL A 328 7.75 -11.84 -12.06
C VAL A 328 8.83 -12.52 -12.92
N LEU A 329 9.16 -11.98 -14.09
CA LEU A 329 10.24 -12.51 -14.94
C LEU A 329 11.60 -12.38 -14.25
N LEU A 330 11.88 -11.26 -13.57
CA LEU A 330 13.08 -11.10 -12.74
C LEU A 330 13.11 -12.14 -11.61
N ALA A 331 11.97 -12.43 -10.99
CA ALA A 331 11.88 -13.45 -9.96
C ALA A 331 12.12 -14.86 -10.49
N PHE A 332 11.69 -15.15 -11.73
CA PHE A 332 11.81 -16.46 -12.34
C PHE A 332 13.20 -16.75 -12.93
N PHE A 333 13.82 -15.76 -13.58
CA PHE A 333 15.09 -15.92 -14.29
C PHE A 333 16.31 -15.35 -13.54
N GLY A 334 16.07 -14.47 -12.55
CA GLY A 334 17.12 -13.71 -11.89
C GLY A 334 17.60 -14.29 -10.56
N PHE A 335 16.99 -15.35 -10.04
CA PHE A 335 17.37 -15.97 -8.76
C PHE A 335 17.59 -17.46 -8.89
#